data_AF-A0A8H7DZ24-F1
#
_entry.id   AF-A0A8H7DZ24-F1
#
_cell.length_a   1.000
_cell.length_b   1.000
_cell.length_c   1.000
_cell.angle_alpha   90.00
_cell.angle_beta   90.00
_cell.angle_gamma   90.00
#
_symmetry.space_group_name_H-M   'P 1'
#
loop_
_entity.id
_entity.type
_entity.pdbx_description
1 polymer ?
#
loop_
_entity_poly.entity_id
_entity_poly.type
_entity_poly.pdbx_seq_one_letter_code
_entity_poly.pdbx_strand_id
1 'polypeptide(L)'
;MLVVEKPLPHYVPPPPSKENLEYADLAIIDLSKATTPEGRAELSRQVCEALTEVGFFYIINHGYTSAKTSRIFDIANATFDSVSDEEKQEYTQKEVGVYTGYKPMNDWHIASGVRDAIEHYNSSYPIPTLPRANAHTTGII
;
A
#
# COMPACT_ATOMS: atom_id res chain seq x y z
N MET A 1 32.22 1.09 -12.53
CA MET A 1 31.37 -0.03 -12.97
C MET A 1 30.02 0.57 -13.32
N LEU A 2 29.66 0.60 -14.61
CA LEU A 2 28.33 1.07 -15.02
C LEU A 2 27.33 0.00 -14.62
N VAL A 3 26.45 0.29 -13.66
CA VAL A 3 25.28 -0.54 -13.41
C VAL A 3 24.37 -0.33 -14.60
N VAL A 4 24.37 -1.28 -15.52
CA VAL A 4 23.32 -1.37 -16.53
C VAL A 4 22.08 -1.77 -15.75
N GLU A 5 21.23 -0.79 -15.41
CA GLU A 5 19.91 -1.07 -14.84
C GLU A 5 19.17 -1.95 -15.84
N LYS A 6 19.08 -3.26 -15.53
CA LYS A 6 18.22 -4.17 -16.28
C LYS A 6 16.80 -3.60 -16.16
N PRO A 7 16.08 -3.37 -17.28
CA PRO A 7 14.72 -2.90 -17.20
C PRO A 7 13.89 -3.92 -16.40
N LEU A 8 13.07 -3.42 -15.47
CA LEU A 8 12.22 -4.30 -14.68
C LEU A 8 11.18 -4.99 -15.58
N PRO A 9 10.82 -6.25 -15.29
CA PRO A 9 9.69 -6.90 -15.93
C PRO A 9 8.42 -6.05 -15.77
N HIS A 10 7.65 -5.91 -16.84
CA HIS A 10 6.39 -5.19 -16.79
C HIS A 10 5.30 -6.08 -16.16
N TYR A 11 4.63 -5.58 -15.13
CA TYR A 11 3.48 -6.24 -14.54
C TYR A 11 2.23 -6.06 -15.42
N VAL A 12 1.59 -7.17 -15.76
CA VAL A 12 0.31 -7.17 -16.49
C VAL A 12 -0.81 -7.49 -15.50
N PRO A 13 -1.73 -6.55 -15.21
CA PRO A 13 -2.84 -6.81 -14.31
C PRO A 13 -3.78 -7.88 -14.91
N PRO A 14 -4.48 -8.65 -14.06
CA PRO A 14 -5.49 -9.58 -14.54
C PRO A 14 -6.60 -8.84 -15.30
N PRO A 15 -7.24 -9.49 -16.28
CA PRO A 15 -8.37 -8.88 -16.98
C PRO A 15 -9.52 -8.59 -16.01
N PRO A 16 -10.32 -7.54 -16.26
CA PRO A 16 -11.52 -7.27 -15.48
C PRO A 16 -12.47 -8.48 -15.43
N SER A 17 -13.23 -8.58 -14.33
CA SER A 17 -14.28 -9.59 -14.21
C SER A 17 -15.29 -9.46 -15.35
N LYS A 18 -15.80 -10.60 -15.82
CA LYS A 18 -16.89 -10.68 -16.80
C LYS A 18 -18.25 -10.94 -16.13
N GLU A 19 -18.24 -11.19 -14.83
CA GLU A 19 -19.45 -11.43 -14.05
C GLU A 19 -20.26 -10.14 -13.91
N ASN A 20 -21.58 -10.27 -13.95
CA ASN A 20 -22.48 -9.16 -13.65
C ASN A 20 -22.63 -9.04 -12.12
N LEU A 21 -21.91 -8.07 -11.53
CA LEU A 21 -21.85 -7.86 -10.09
C LEU A 21 -22.56 -6.56 -9.70
N GLU A 22 -23.30 -6.61 -8.61
CA GLU A 22 -23.84 -5.42 -7.94
C GLU A 22 -22.70 -4.75 -7.14
N TYR A 23 -22.05 -3.76 -7.74
CA TYR A 23 -20.99 -3.00 -7.09
C TYR A 23 -21.56 -1.99 -6.07
N ALA A 24 -20.83 -1.74 -4.99
CA ALA A 24 -21.14 -0.66 -4.08
C ALA A 24 -21.00 0.70 -4.79
N ASP A 25 -21.95 1.61 -4.56
CA ASP A 25 -21.89 2.98 -5.07
C ASP A 25 -20.95 3.81 -4.19
N LEU A 26 -19.67 3.87 -4.59
CA LEU A 26 -18.64 4.59 -3.85
C LEU A 26 -18.48 6.01 -4.39
N ALA A 27 -18.45 6.99 -3.49
CA ALA A 27 -18.22 8.39 -3.85
C ALA A 27 -16.89 8.56 -4.61
N ILE A 28 -16.88 9.45 -5.60
CA ILE A 28 -15.67 9.83 -6.35
C ILE A 28 -15.28 11.25 -5.96
N ILE A 29 -14.16 11.38 -5.25
CA ILE A 29 -13.60 12.63 -4.78
C ILE A 29 -12.61 13.18 -5.83
N ASP A 30 -12.97 14.29 -6.46
CA ASP A 30 -12.17 14.92 -7.51
C ASP A 30 -11.28 16.04 -6.95
N LEU A 31 -9.99 15.75 -6.77
CA LEU A 31 -9.04 16.71 -6.19
C LEU A 31 -8.73 17.91 -7.11
N SER A 32 -9.11 17.88 -8.39
CA SER A 32 -8.98 19.06 -9.24
C SER A 32 -9.84 20.24 -8.74
N LYS A 33 -10.89 19.96 -7.95
CA LYS A 33 -11.77 20.96 -7.33
C LYS A 33 -11.20 21.57 -6.05
N ALA A 34 -10.06 21.07 -5.54
CA ALA A 34 -9.46 21.54 -4.29
C ALA A 34 -8.66 22.86 -4.42
N THR A 35 -8.73 23.54 -5.57
CA THR A 35 -7.92 24.74 -5.87
C THR A 35 -8.39 25.99 -5.13
N THR A 36 -9.66 26.06 -4.71
CA THR A 36 -10.21 27.18 -3.93
C THR A 36 -10.58 26.77 -2.50
N PRO A 37 -10.66 27.71 -1.55
CA PRO A 37 -11.17 27.44 -0.20
C PRO A 37 -12.56 26.80 -0.19
N GLU A 38 -13.47 27.28 -1.03
CA GLU A 38 -14.85 26.79 -1.14
C GLU A 38 -14.88 25.37 -1.70
N GLY A 39 -14.05 25.08 -2.71
CA GLY A 39 -13.91 23.75 -3.28
C GLY A 39 -13.34 22.75 -2.27
N ARG A 40 -12.37 23.16 -1.45
CA ARG A 40 -11.87 22.32 -0.35
C ARG A 40 -12.91 22.06 0.73
N ALA A 41 -13.71 23.07 1.10
CA ALA A 41 -14.79 22.90 2.07
C ALA A 41 -15.83 21.89 1.58
N GLU A 42 -16.22 21.98 0.30
CA GLU A 42 -17.17 21.04 -0.29
C GLU A 42 -16.60 19.62 -0.41
N LEU A 43 -15.36 19.46 -0.87
CA LEU A 43 -14.71 18.13 -0.91
C LEU A 43 -14.57 17.53 0.49
N SER A 44 -14.25 18.36 1.50
CA SER A 44 -14.18 17.89 2.89
C SER A 44 -15.53 17.34 3.36
N ARG A 45 -16.64 18.00 3.01
CA ARG A 45 -17.99 17.52 3.33
C ARG A 45 -18.27 16.17 2.66
N GLN A 46 -17.94 16.03 1.37
CA GLN A 46 -18.12 14.78 0.61
C GLN A 46 -17.28 13.63 1.18
N VAL A 47 -16.03 13.89 1.55
CA VAL A 47 -15.17 12.87 2.17
C VAL A 47 -15.73 12.44 3.53
N CYS A 48 -16.18 13.40 4.36
CA CYS A 48 -16.80 13.07 5.65
C CYS A 48 -18.04 12.19 5.45
N GLU A 49 -18.94 12.57 4.55
CA GLU A 49 -20.15 11.82 4.22
C GLU A 49 -19.83 10.39 3.76
N ALA A 50 -18.93 10.25 2.78
CA ALA A 50 -18.52 8.94 2.27
C ALA A 50 -17.89 8.04 3.35
N LEU A 51 -17.08 8.60 4.24
CA LEU A 51 -16.49 7.86 5.37
C LEU A 51 -17.54 7.46 6.41
N THR A 52 -18.55 8.29 6.66
CA THR A 52 -19.59 8.01 7.66
C THR A 52 -20.67 7.06 7.17
N GLU A 53 -20.97 7.06 5.87
CA GLU A 53 -22.06 6.26 5.31
C GLU A 53 -21.58 4.91 4.79
N VAL A 54 -20.48 4.89 4.04
CA VAL A 54 -19.97 3.67 3.37
C VAL A 54 -18.61 3.23 3.92
N GLY A 55 -17.80 4.17 4.38
CA GLY A 55 -16.43 3.92 4.88
C GLY A 55 -15.36 3.87 3.78
N PHE A 56 -15.75 4.00 2.51
CA PHE A 56 -14.85 3.93 1.35
C PHE A 56 -15.24 4.96 0.28
N PHE A 57 -14.24 5.41 -0.49
CA PHE A 57 -14.42 6.29 -1.64
C PHE A 57 -13.22 6.16 -2.60
N TYR A 58 -13.39 6.60 -3.84
CA TYR A 58 -12.30 6.75 -4.80
C TYR A 58 -11.82 8.20 -4.87
N ILE A 59 -10.55 8.38 -5.21
CA ILE A 59 -9.97 9.69 -5.51
C ILE A 59 -9.53 9.70 -6.96
N ILE A 60 -9.84 10.79 -7.68
CA ILE A 60 -9.29 11.07 -9.01
C ILE A 60 -8.53 12.39 -9.01
N ASN A 61 -7.73 12.62 -10.06
CA ASN A 61 -6.95 13.84 -10.25
C ASN A 61 -5.97 14.15 -9.10
N HIS A 62 -5.43 13.11 -8.45
CA HIS A 62 -4.46 13.20 -7.34
C HIS A 62 -3.00 13.36 -7.81
N GLY A 63 -2.74 13.58 -9.11
CA GLY A 63 -1.41 13.86 -9.65
C GLY A 63 -0.51 12.66 -9.96
N TYR A 64 -0.97 11.42 -9.68
CA TYR A 64 -0.33 10.21 -10.19
C TYR A 64 -0.89 9.86 -11.56
N THR A 65 0.00 9.59 -12.51
CA THR A 65 -0.35 9.12 -13.84
C THR A 65 -0.37 7.60 -13.88
N SER A 66 -1.09 7.02 -14.84
CA SER A 66 -1.12 5.57 -15.05
C SER A 66 0.28 4.97 -15.25
N ALA A 67 1.20 5.72 -15.88
CA ALA A 67 2.59 5.28 -16.03
C ALA A 67 3.34 5.21 -14.69
N LYS A 68 3.11 6.15 -13.77
CA LYS A 68 3.69 6.09 -12.41
C LYS A 68 3.14 4.91 -11.63
N THR A 69 1.83 4.69 -11.70
CA THR A 69 1.19 3.52 -11.06
C THR A 69 1.72 2.21 -11.64
N SER A 70 1.80 2.10 -12.97
CA SER A 70 2.40 0.94 -13.66
C SER A 70 3.81 0.66 -13.16
N ARG A 71 4.65 1.70 -13.08
CA ARG A 71 6.02 1.56 -12.59
C ARG A 71 6.08 1.03 -11.14
N ILE A 72 5.16 1.45 -10.27
CA ILE A 72 5.08 0.95 -8.89
C ILE A 72 4.77 -0.55 -8.89
N PHE A 73 3.83 -1.00 -9.71
CA PHE A 73 3.53 -2.43 -9.85
C PHE A 73 4.73 -3.22 -10.42
N ASP A 74 5.43 -2.70 -11.42
CA ASP A 74 6.64 -3.34 -11.96
C ASP A 74 7.70 -3.55 -10.86
N ILE A 75 7.89 -2.55 -9.98
CA ILE A 75 8.82 -2.65 -8.84
C ILE A 75 8.34 -3.68 -7.82
N ALA A 76 7.07 -3.60 -7.43
CA ALA A 76 6.49 -4.50 -6.44
C ALA A 76 6.59 -5.96 -6.92
N ASN A 77 6.18 -6.25 -8.16
CA ASN A 77 6.28 -7.59 -8.73
C ASN A 77 7.73 -8.08 -8.84
N ALA A 78 8.64 -7.25 -9.35
CA ALA A 78 10.05 -7.64 -9.42
C ALA A 78 10.63 -8.00 -8.04
N THR A 79 10.18 -7.31 -6.99
CA THR A 79 10.64 -7.56 -5.60
C THR A 79 10.29 -8.97 -5.12
N PHE A 80 9.16 -9.53 -5.54
CA PHE A 80 8.70 -10.84 -5.08
C PHE A 80 8.97 -11.97 -6.09
N ASP A 81 8.94 -11.66 -7.40
CA ASP A 81 9.10 -12.64 -8.48
C ASP A 81 10.57 -12.82 -8.91
N SER A 82 11.41 -11.79 -8.74
CA SER A 82 12.80 -11.79 -9.26
C SER A 82 13.87 -11.87 -8.18
N VAL A 83 13.53 -11.63 -6.91
CA VAL A 83 14.45 -11.74 -5.77
C VAL A 83 14.30 -13.12 -5.14
N SER A 84 15.42 -13.78 -4.81
CA SER A 84 15.37 -15.13 -4.24
C SER A 84 14.78 -15.13 -2.84
N ASP A 85 14.23 -16.25 -2.40
CA ASP A 85 13.71 -16.38 -1.05
C ASP A 85 14.82 -16.16 -0.02
N GLU A 86 16.03 -16.67 -0.26
CA GLU A 86 17.19 -16.46 0.63
C GLU A 86 17.50 -14.96 0.79
N GLU A 87 17.53 -14.21 -0.31
CA GLU A 87 17.77 -12.77 -0.26
C GLU A 87 16.62 -12.05 0.47
N LYS A 88 15.36 -12.37 0.16
CA LYS A 88 14.20 -11.79 0.85
C LYS A 88 14.26 -12.03 2.36
N GLN A 89 14.72 -13.19 2.81
CA GLN A 89 14.87 -13.50 4.24
C GLN A 89 15.84 -12.56 4.96
N GLU A 90 16.88 -12.05 4.30
CA GLU A 90 17.85 -11.11 4.91
C GLU A 90 17.21 -9.76 5.29
N TYR A 91 16.10 -9.42 4.62
CA TYR A 91 15.33 -8.20 4.81
C TYR A 91 14.10 -8.38 5.71
N THR A 92 13.95 -9.53 6.38
CA THR A 92 12.88 -9.73 7.35
C THR A 92 12.93 -8.71 8.48
N GLN A 93 11.76 -8.43 9.07
CA GLN A 93 11.65 -7.58 10.26
C GLN A 93 12.56 -8.11 11.38
N LYS A 94 13.48 -7.27 11.87
CA LYS A 94 14.47 -7.66 12.90
C LYS A 94 14.08 -7.26 14.32
N GLU A 95 13.17 -6.30 14.46
CA GLU A 95 12.81 -5.70 15.76
C GLU A 95 11.30 -5.85 16.03
N VAL A 96 10.96 -6.33 17.23
CA VAL A 96 9.56 -6.46 17.67
C VAL A 96 8.93 -5.06 17.76
N GLY A 97 7.78 -4.87 17.12
CA GLY A 97 7.07 -3.59 17.08
C GLY A 97 7.48 -2.66 15.93
N VAL A 98 8.52 -2.99 15.16
CA VAL A 98 8.92 -2.24 13.96
C VAL A 98 8.45 -2.96 12.71
N TYR A 99 7.33 -2.53 12.12
CA TYR A 99 6.75 -3.15 10.92
C TYR A 99 7.50 -2.79 9.62
N THR A 100 8.82 -2.66 9.65
CA THR A 100 9.64 -2.39 8.44
C THR A 100 10.41 -3.65 8.06
N GLY A 101 10.37 -3.99 6.77
CA GLY A 101 11.01 -5.18 6.23
C GLY A 101 10.03 -6.14 5.56
N TYR A 102 10.57 -7.28 5.17
CA TYR A 102 9.89 -8.39 4.52
C TYR A 102 9.11 -9.24 5.52
N LYS A 103 7.89 -9.62 5.14
CA LYS A 103 7.06 -10.62 5.82
C LYS A 103 6.72 -11.74 4.83
N PRO A 104 7.08 -13.00 5.13
CA PRO A 104 6.69 -14.12 4.29
C PRO A 104 5.19 -14.45 4.41
N MET A 105 4.66 -15.19 3.43
CA MET A 105 3.31 -15.76 3.53
C MET A 105 3.21 -16.70 4.73
N ASN A 106 1.99 -16.88 5.25
CA ASN A 106 1.67 -17.79 6.35
C ASN A 106 2.34 -17.47 7.70
N ASP A 107 2.85 -16.26 7.87
CA ASP A 107 3.47 -15.81 9.11
C ASP A 107 2.42 -15.39 10.17
N TRP A 108 1.34 -14.73 9.73
CA TRP A 108 0.27 -14.32 10.62
C TRP A 108 -0.79 -15.41 10.78
N HIS A 109 -1.16 -15.62 12.05
CA HIS A 109 -2.21 -16.53 12.44
C HIS A 109 -3.52 -15.76 12.53
N ILE A 110 -4.45 -16.10 11.63
CA ILE A 110 -5.82 -15.64 11.64
C ILE A 110 -6.62 -16.54 12.59
N ALA A 111 -7.80 -16.09 13.01
CA ALA A 111 -8.71 -16.89 13.83
C ALA A 111 -8.97 -18.28 13.22
N SER A 112 -9.28 -19.24 14.09
CA SER A 112 -9.65 -20.62 13.71
C SER A 112 -8.56 -21.41 12.98
N GLY A 113 -7.28 -21.08 13.20
CA GLY A 113 -6.15 -21.83 12.66
C GLY A 113 -5.82 -21.53 11.19
N VAL A 114 -6.49 -20.53 10.61
CA VAL A 114 -6.20 -20.05 9.25
C VAL A 114 -4.91 -19.22 9.28
N ARG A 115 -4.09 -19.35 8.25
CA ARG A 115 -2.91 -18.51 8.05
C ARG A 115 -3.14 -17.55 6.89
N ASP A 116 -2.50 -16.40 6.95
CA ASP A 116 -2.58 -15.42 5.86
C ASP A 116 -1.85 -15.93 4.60
N ALA A 117 -2.35 -15.54 3.42
CA ALA A 117 -1.71 -15.81 2.14
C ALA A 117 -1.06 -14.53 1.55
N ILE A 118 -0.54 -13.66 2.44
CA ILE A 118 -0.04 -12.33 2.10
C ILE A 118 1.47 -12.30 2.31
N GLU A 119 2.20 -12.10 1.22
CA GLU A 119 3.58 -11.66 1.24
C GLU A 119 3.61 -10.14 1.14
N HIS A 120 4.42 -9.46 1.96
CA HIS A 120 4.60 -8.02 1.81
C HIS A 120 6.00 -7.55 2.18
N TYR A 121 6.31 -6.33 1.74
CA TYR A 121 7.45 -5.57 2.20
C TYR A 121 6.97 -4.19 2.63
N ASN A 122 7.28 -3.81 3.86
CA ASN A 122 6.92 -2.51 4.39
C ASN A 122 8.17 -1.63 4.48
N SER A 123 8.08 -0.43 3.92
CA SER A 123 9.10 0.61 4.05
C SER A 123 8.55 1.75 4.90
N SER A 124 9.22 2.08 6.01
CA SER A 124 8.93 3.30 6.76
C SER A 124 9.79 4.45 6.25
N TYR A 125 9.20 5.64 6.14
CA TYR A 125 10.00 6.85 6.00
C TYR A 125 10.80 7.08 7.28
N PRO A 126 12.13 7.25 7.22
CA PRO A 126 12.89 7.66 8.40
C PRO A 126 12.40 9.05 8.82
N ILE A 127 11.72 9.14 9.96
CA ILE A 127 11.32 10.42 10.56
C ILE A 127 12.58 10.98 11.25
N PRO A 128 13.20 12.07 10.74
CA PRO A 128 14.53 12.51 11.21
C PRO A 128 14.58 12.90 12.70
N THR A 129 13.43 13.14 13.33
CA THR A 129 13.30 13.72 14.67
C THR A 129 12.86 12.73 15.74
N LEU A 130 12.51 11.48 15.39
CA LEU A 130 12.20 10.45 16.38
C LEU A 130 13.42 9.52 16.52
N PRO A 131 14.00 9.38 17.73
CA PRO A 131 14.96 8.32 17.97
C PRO A 131 14.31 6.99 17.59
N ARG A 132 15.06 6.09 16.92
CA ARG A 132 14.61 4.72 16.74
C ARG A 132 14.24 4.20 18.12
N ALA A 133 12.96 3.84 18.31
CA ALA A 133 12.49 3.35 19.59
C ALA A 133 13.27 2.07 19.87
N ASN A 134 14.20 2.14 20.83
CA ASN A 134 14.80 0.94 21.38
C ASN A 134 13.65 0.09 21.91
N ALA A 135 13.52 -1.13 21.40
CA ALA A 135 12.43 -2.04 21.67
C ALA A 135 12.40 -2.49 23.15
N HIS A 136 11.98 -1.61 24.06
CA HIS A 136 11.69 -1.92 25.46
C HIS A 136 10.77 -0.84 26.05
N THR A 137 9.49 -0.79 25.67
CA THR A 137 8.46 -0.35 26.62
C THR A 137 7.13 -1.01 26.29
N THR A 138 6.78 -1.97 27.14
CA THR A 138 5.47 -2.57 27.34
C THR A 138 4.41 -1.49 27.57
N GLY A 139 3.26 -1.57 26.90
CA GLY A 139 2.09 -0.74 27.23
C GLY A 139 1.12 -0.55 26.07
N ILE A 140 0.27 -1.55 25.84
CA ILE A 140 -0.94 -1.41 25.03
C ILE A 140 -1.94 -0.57 25.84
N ILE A 141 -2.55 0.43 25.19
CA ILE A 141 -3.94 0.84 25.45
C ILE A 141 -4.77 0.33 24.28
#